data_AF-A0A7C4S0U9-F1
#
_entry.id   AF-A0A7C4S0U9-F1
#
_cell.length_a   1.000
_cell.length_b   1.000
_cell.length_c   1.000
_cell.angle_alpha   90.00
_cell.angle_beta   90.00
_cell.angle_gamma   90.00
#
_symmetry.space_group_name_H-M   'P 1'
#
loop_
_entity.id
_entity.type
_entity.pdbx_description
1 polymer ?
#
loop_
_entity_poly.entity_id
_entity_poly.type
_entity_poly.pdbx_seq_one_letter_code
_entity_poly.pdbx_strand_id
1 'polypeptide(L)' 'MKPFELRELSDEELLRKYFELSDEYFKLRIRKVTETLPNPKRLTMLKRDIARVLTILRERGYTKEKVLMWGRKNART' A
#
# COMPACT_ATOMS: atom_id res chain seq x y z
N MET A 1 0.04 -0.82 -10.82
CA MET A 1 -1.31 -0.25 -11.04
C MET A 1 -1.32 0.89 -12.05
N LYS A 2 -2.43 1.08 -12.78
CA LYS A 2 -2.65 2.30 -13.56
C LYS A 2 -3.20 3.40 -12.62
N PRO A 3 -2.79 4.67 -12.78
CA PRO A 3 -3.27 5.77 -11.94
C PRO A 3 -4.78 6.04 -12.05
N PHE A 4 -5.38 5.73 -13.20
CA PHE A 4 -6.80 5.97 -13.46
C PHE A 4 -7.69 5.11 -12.56
N GLU A 5 -7.42 3.81 -12.48
CA GLU A 5 -8.16 2.86 -11.65
C GLU A 5 -8.10 3.23 -10.16
N LEU A 6 -6.98 3.82 -9.71
CA LEU A 6 -6.84 4.26 -8.32
C LEU A 6 -7.65 5.53 -7.99
N ARG A 7 -7.94 6.38 -9.00
CA ARG A 7 -8.75 7.58 -8.81
C ARG A 7 -10.25 7.27 -8.78
N GLU A 8 -10.67 6.16 -9.38
CA GLU A 8 -12.07 5.70 -9.38
C GLU A 8 -12.49 5.02 -8.06
N LEU A 9 -11.53 4.52 -7.28
CA LEU A 9 -11.80 3.86 -6.00
C LEU A 9 -12.28 4.85 -4.93
N SER A 10 -13.11 4.36 -4.01
CA SER A 10 -13.51 5.10 -2.81
C SER A 10 -12.30 5.31 -1.87
N ASP A 11 -12.40 6.30 -0.99
CA ASP A 11 -11.36 6.60 0.00
C ASP A 11 -11.05 5.40 0.90
N GLU A 12 -12.09 4.67 1.30
CA GLU A 12 -11.93 3.48 2.13
C GLU A 12 -11.25 2.33 1.38
N GLU A 13 -11.56 2.16 0.11
CA GLU A 13 -10.95 1.15 -0.75
C GLU A 13 -9.48 1.46 -1.01
N LEU A 14 -9.13 2.73 -1.22
CA LEU A 14 -7.73 3.19 -1.33
C LEU A 14 -6.95 2.90 -0.06
N LEU A 15 -7.55 3.14 1.10
CA LEU A 15 -6.94 2.83 2.39
C LEU A 15 -6.75 1.32 2.56
N ARG A 16 -7.77 0.49 2.28
CA ARG A 16 -7.63 -0.98 2.26
C ARG A 16 -6.48 -1.42 1.36
N LYS A 17 -6.46 -0.93 0.13
CA LYS A 17 -5.42 -1.25 -0.87
C LYS A 17 -4.03 -0.90 -0.36
N TYR A 18 -3.88 0.24 0.30
CA TYR A 18 -2.62 0.66 0.89
C TYR A 18 -2.11 -0.35 1.93
N PHE A 19 -2.98 -0.79 2.84
CA PHE A 19 -2.59 -1.75 3.87
C PHE A 19 -2.27 -3.13 3.29
N GLU A 20 -3.04 -3.61 2.31
CA GLU A 20 -2.76 -4.86 1.60
C GLU A 20 -1.39 -4.82 0.89
N LEU A 21 -1.11 -3.75 0.14
CA LEU A 21 0.17 -3.58 -0.56
C LEU A 21 1.34 -3.46 0.42
N SER A 22 1.14 -2.79 1.56
CA SER A 22 2.14 -2.67 2.61
C SER A 22 2.46 -4.02 3.25
N ASP A 23 1.44 -4.85 3.49
CA ASP A 23 1.61 -6.20 4.02
C ASP A 23 2.31 -7.14 3.03
N GLU A 24 1.91 -7.12 1.75
CA GLU A 24 2.59 -7.86 0.67
C GLU A 24 4.07 -7.45 0.58
N TYR A 25 4.35 -6.14 0.64
CA TYR A 25 5.71 -5.62 0.64
C TYR A 25 6.52 -6.10 1.86
N PHE A 26 5.92 -6.12 3.05
CA PHE A 26 6.58 -6.60 4.27
C PHE A 26 6.88 -8.10 4.20
N LYS A 27 5.92 -8.92 3.74
CA LYS A 27 6.11 -10.36 3.50
C LYS A 27 7.24 -10.62 2.52
N LEU A 28 7.31 -9.89 1.41
CA LEU A 28 8.39 -10.03 0.43
C LEU A 28 9.73 -9.53 0.96
N ARG A 29 9.74 -8.51 1.82
CA ARG A 29 10.95 -8.04 2.52
C ARG A 29 11.51 -9.11 3.44
N ILE A 30 10.67 -9.84 4.17
CA ILE A 30 11.10 -10.96 5.02
C ILE A 30 11.64 -12.09 4.15
N ARG A 31 10.89 -12.49 3.11
CA ARG A 31 11.32 -13.56 2.18
C ARG A 31 12.63 -13.25 1.48
N LYS A 32 12.92 -11.97 1.18
CA LYS A 32 14.21 -11.53 0.63
C LYS A 32 15.40 -11.89 1.51
N VAL A 33 15.21 -11.86 2.83
CA VAL A 33 16.28 -12.09 3.81
C VAL A 33 16.53 -13.58 3.97
N THR A 34 15.48 -14.40 3.93
CA THR A 34 15.58 -15.85 4.10
C THR A 34 15.94 -16.60 2.81
N GLU A 35 15.55 -16.10 1.64
CA GLU A 35 15.74 -16.77 0.35
C GLU A 35 16.12 -15.79 -0.77
N THR A 36 16.82 -16.28 -1.80
CA THR A 36 17.08 -15.51 -3.02
C THR A 36 15.78 -15.35 -3.78
N LEU A 37 15.17 -14.16 -3.68
CA LEU A 37 13.89 -13.86 -4.33
C LEU A 37 13.96 -14.16 -5.85
N PRO A 38 13.05 -14.98 -6.39
CA PRO A 38 13.02 -15.27 -7.82
C PRO A 38 12.64 -14.05 -8.66
N ASN A 39 11.98 -13.04 -8.07
CA ASN A 39 11.58 -11.83 -8.77
C ASN A 39 11.82 -10.53 -7.97
N PRO A 40 13.05 -10.00 -7.95
CA PRO A 40 13.37 -8.76 -7.25
C PRO A 40 12.63 -7.54 -7.81
N LYS A 41 12.15 -7.58 -9.06
CA LYS A 41 11.39 -6.47 -9.68
C LYS A 41 10.04 -6.24 -8.99
N ARG A 42 9.44 -7.28 -8.40
CA ARG A 42 8.16 -7.18 -7.68
C ARG A 42 8.24 -6.23 -6.49
N LEU A 43 9.36 -6.22 -5.77
CA LEU A 43 9.61 -5.33 -4.64
C LEU A 43 9.60 -3.85 -5.07
N THR A 44 10.25 -3.54 -6.19
CA THR A 44 10.27 -2.17 -6.76
C THR A 44 8.91 -1.77 -7.32
N MET A 45 8.15 -2.70 -7.91
CA MET A 45 6.79 -2.45 -8.38
C MET A 45 5.85 -2.13 -7.22
N LEU A 46 5.86 -2.94 -6.15
CA LEU A 46 5.04 -2.71 -4.96
C LEU A 46 5.37 -1.38 -4.29
N LYS A 47 6.66 -1.04 -4.17
CA LYS A 47 7.07 0.27 -3.64
C LYS A 47 6.50 1.44 -4.45
N ARG A 48 6.48 1.33 -5.78
CA ARG A 48 5.88 2.34 -6.67
C ARG A 48 4.35 2.39 -6.54
N ASP A 49 3.70 1.25 -6.41
CA ASP A 49 2.24 1.20 -6.26
C ASP A 49 1.80 1.77 -4.90
N ILE A 50 2.53 1.50 -3.81
CA ILE A 50 2.31 2.14 -2.50
C ILE A 50 2.46 3.67 -2.61
N ALA A 51 3.51 4.14 -3.29
CA ALA A 51 3.73 5.59 -3.47
C ALA A 51 2.57 6.26 -4.23
N ARG A 52 2.05 5.62 -5.29
CA ARG A 52 0.91 6.12 -6.05
C ARG A 52 -0.36 6.25 -5.20
N VAL A 53 -0.66 5.24 -4.38
CA VAL A 53 -1.82 5.27 -3.48
C VAL A 53 -1.66 6.40 -2.45
N LEU A 54 -0.47 6.54 -1.85
CA LEU A 54 -0.19 7.63 -0.91
C LEU A 54 -0.32 9.01 -1.56
N THR A 55 0.12 9.18 -2.81
CA THR A 55 -0.04 10.44 -3.54
C THR A 55 -1.52 10.77 -3.74
N ILE A 56 -2.35 9.83 -4.15
CA ILE A 56 -3.79 10.05 -4.36
C ILE A 56 -4.49 10.34 -3.03
N LEU A 57 -4.18 9.59 -1.97
CA LEU A 57 -4.69 9.88 -0.62
C LEU A 57 -4.30 11.29 -0.16
N ARG A 58 -3.08 11.72 -0.48
CA ARG A 58 -2.60 13.08 -0.17
C ARG A 58 -3.36 14.14 -0.99
N GLU A 59 -3.60 13.90 -2.28
CA GLU A 59 -4.44 14.78 -3.12
C GLU A 59 -5.85 14.91 -2.56
N ARG A 60 -6.41 13.85 -1.96
CA ARG A 60 -7.72 13.85 -1.29
C ARG A 60 -7.72 14.41 0.14
N GLY A 61 -6.58 14.93 0.62
CA GLY A 61 -6.49 15.58 1.93
C GLY A 61 -6.30 14.64 3.13
N TYR A 62 -5.95 13.37 2.90
CA TYR A 62 -5.58 12.47 3.99
C TYR A 62 -4.20 12.85 4.55
N THR A 63 -4.16 13.10 5.86
CA THR A 63 -2.90 13.21 6.60
C THR A 63 -2.39 11.82 6.96
N LYS A 64 -1.07 11.74 7.21
CA LYS A 64 -0.41 10.48 7.58
C LYS A 64 -1.04 9.89 8.85
N GLU A 65 -1.41 10.74 9.81
CA GLU A 65 -2.14 10.33 11.01
C GLU A 65 -3.52 9.74 10.69
N LYS A 66 -4.30 10.34 9.79
CA LYS A 66 -5.62 9.79 9.40
C LYS A 66 -5.51 8.39 8.79
N VAL A 67 -4.52 8.19 7.92
CA VAL A 67 -4.25 6.87 7.31
C VAL A 67 -3.88 5.83 8.38
N LEU A 68 -2.99 6.19 9.31
CA LEU A 68 -2.58 5.30 10.40
C LEU A 68 -3.72 5.01 11.39
N MET A 69 -4.56 6.01 11.67
CA MET A 69 -5.72 5.86 12.53
C MET A 69 -6.75 4.89 11.92
N TRP A 70 -6.95 4.93 10.60
CA TRP A 70 -7.79 3.96 9.90
C TRP A 70 -7.26 2.53 10.08
N GLY A 71 -5.94 2.32 9.92
CA GLY A 71 -5.32 1.01 10.12
C GLY A 71 -5.49 0.48 11.54
N ARG A 72 -5.35 1.35 12.55
CA ARG A 72 -5.56 0.97 13.97
C ARG A 72 -7.02 0.60 14.28
N LYS A 73 -7.99 1.24 13.62
CA LYS A 73 -9.41 0.95 13.80
C LYS A 73 -9.80 -0.38 13.15
N ASN A 74 -9.26 -0.67 11.96
CA ASN A 74 -9.58 -1.87 11.19
C ASN A 74 -8.67 -3.09 11.47
N ALA A 75 -7.59 -2.93 12.24
CA ALA A 75 -6.76 -4.05 12.71
C ALA A 75 -7.32 -4.75 13.97
N ARG A 76 -8.49 -4.32 14.48
CA ARG A 76 -9.13 -4.88 15.69
C ARG A 76 -10.20 -5.93 15.39
N THR A 77 -10.21 -6.51 14.19
CA THR A 77 -11.15 -7.58 13.82
C THR A 77 -10.39 -8.80 13.32
#